data_AF-A0A060C839-F1
#
_entry.id   AF-A0A060C839-F1
#
_cell.length_a   1.000
_cell.length_b   1.000
_cell.length_c   1.000
_cell.angle_alpha   90.00
_cell.angle_beta   90.00
_cell.angle_gamma   90.00
#
_symmetry.space_group_name_H-M   'P 1'
#
loop_
_entity.id
_entity.type
_entity.pdbx_description
1 polymer ?
#
loop_
_entity_poly.entity_id
_entity_poly.type
_entity_poly.pdbx_seq_one_letter_code
_entity_poly.pdbx_strand_id
1 'polypeptide(L)'
;GNGVGRAVNMAAFCRKLSSHAAAVAEKYKPEAVIASSTYPFDSYPAAKIAKYARGKFYFEIHDLWPLTQIEIYGLNKTIHT
;
A
#
# COMPACT_ATOMS: atom_id res chain seq x y z
N GLY A 1 3.77 25.77 -5.88
CA GLY A 1 4.21 24.77 -4.89
C GLY A 1 4.06 23.37 -5.47
N ASN A 2 5.08 22.51 -5.32
CA ASN A 2 5.16 21.17 -5.94
C ASN A 2 4.23 20.09 -5.34
N GLY A 3 3.23 20.44 -4.53
CA GLY A 3 2.33 19.47 -3.89
C GLY A 3 1.35 18.83 -4.87
N VAL A 4 0.67 19.65 -5.67
CA VAL A 4 -0.36 19.19 -6.61
C VAL A 4 0.23 18.33 -7.72
N GLY A 5 1.36 18.74 -8.30
CA GLY A 5 2.05 17.94 -9.33
C GLY A 5 2.48 16.56 -8.85
N ARG A 6 2.93 16.43 -7.59
CA ARG A 6 3.26 15.14 -6.98
C ARG A 6 2.03 14.25 -6.80
N ALA A 7 0.94 14.80 -6.26
CA ALA A 7 -0.32 14.06 -6.10
C ALA A 7 -0.85 13.55 -7.46
N VAL A 8 -0.81 14.39 -8.49
CA VAL A 8 -1.21 13.99 -9.86
C VAL A 8 -0.32 12.87 -10.39
N ASN A 9 1.00 12.95 -10.19
CA ASN A 9 1.93 11.91 -10.63
C ASN A 9 1.68 10.57 -9.91
N MET A 10 1.51 10.60 -8.59
CA MET A 10 1.20 9.40 -7.78
C MET A 10 -0.12 8.76 -8.21
N ALA A 11 -1.16 9.57 -8.43
CA ALA A 11 -2.46 9.09 -8.91
C ALA A 11 -2.37 8.52 -10.33
N ALA A 12 -1.54 9.10 -11.21
CA ALA A 12 -1.30 8.57 -12.54
C ALA A 12 -0.58 7.21 -12.49
N PHE A 13 0.41 7.06 -11.61
CA PHE A 13 1.10 5.79 -11.39
C PHE A 13 0.13 4.70 -10.93
N CYS A 14 -0.64 4.95 -9.86
CA CYS A 14 -1.58 3.96 -9.32
C CYS A 14 -2.63 3.53 -10.36
N ARG A 15 -3.15 4.49 -11.15
CA ARG A 15 -4.11 4.20 -12.23
C ARG A 15 -3.51 3.33 -13.32
N LYS A 16 -2.33 3.70 -13.84
CA LYS A 16 -1.65 2.94 -14.90
C LYS A 16 -1.26 1.54 -14.42
N LEU A 17 -0.78 1.40 -13.18
CA LEU A 17 -0.43 0.10 -12.63
C LEU A 17 -1.67 -0.79 -12.48
N SER A 18 -2.78 -0.23 -11.99
CA SER A 18 -4.05 -0.96 -11.86
C SER A 18 -4.64 -1.39 -13.20
N SER A 19 -4.54 -0.56 -14.25
CA SER A 19 -5.04 -0.92 -15.59
C SER A 19 -4.21 -2.02 -16.26
N HIS A 20 -2.90 -2.08 -15.98
CA HIS A 20 -1.99 -3.08 -16.54
C HIS A 20 -1.74 -4.29 -15.63
N ALA A 21 -2.46 -4.39 -14.50
CA ALA A 21 -2.22 -5.43 -13.49
C ALA A 21 -2.27 -6.86 -14.05
N ALA A 22 -3.19 -7.14 -14.97
CA ALA A 22 -3.30 -8.46 -15.62
C ALA A 22 -2.07 -8.76 -16.49
N ALA A 23 -1.63 -7.79 -17.31
CA ALA A 23 -0.45 -7.95 -18.16
C ALA A 23 0.84 -8.14 -17.33
N VAL A 24 0.96 -7.43 -16.21
CA VAL A 24 2.08 -7.61 -15.26
C VAL A 24 2.05 -9.01 -14.65
N ALA A 25 0.87 -9.45 -14.20
CA ALA A 25 0.69 -10.78 -13.62
C ALA A 25 0.99 -11.90 -14.63
N GLU A 26 0.55 -11.77 -15.87
CA GLU A 26 0.80 -12.76 -16.93
C GLU A 26 2.28 -12.80 -17.33
N LYS A 27 2.93 -11.65 -17.42
CA LYS A 27 4.34 -11.53 -17.79
C LYS A 27 5.28 -12.14 -16.76
N TYR A 28 5.05 -11.85 -15.48
CA TYR A 28 5.99 -12.23 -14.42
C TYR A 28 5.54 -13.44 -13.60
N LYS A 29 4.25 -13.79 -13.64
CA LYS A 29 3.64 -14.91 -12.88
C LYS A 29 4.10 -14.98 -11.41
N PRO A 30 3.99 -13.87 -10.66
CA PRO A 30 4.51 -13.82 -9.31
C PRO A 30 3.73 -14.74 -8.36
N GLU A 31 4.45 -15.52 -7.56
CA GLU A 31 3.86 -16.30 -6.47
C GLU A 31 3.53 -15.43 -5.25
N ALA A 32 4.21 -14.29 -5.11
CA ALA A 32 4.00 -13.29 -4.08
C ALA A 32 4.16 -11.87 -4.64
N VAL A 33 3.30 -10.96 -4.21
CA VAL A 33 3.42 -9.52 -4.47
C VAL A 33 3.49 -8.81 -3.12
N ILE A 34 4.58 -8.08 -2.90
CA ILE A 34 4.85 -7.34 -1.67
C ILE A 34 4.73 -5.85 -1.99
N ALA A 35 3.76 -5.18 -1.38
CA ALA A 35 3.65 -3.73 -1.41
C ALA A 35 4.46 -3.15 -0.25
N SER A 36 5.69 -2.75 -0.56
CA SER A 36 6.61 -2.06 0.34
C SER A 36 6.33 -0.56 0.26
N SER A 37 5.46 -0.08 1.15
CA SER A 37 4.75 1.18 0.92
C SER A 37 5.60 2.42 1.13
N THR A 38 5.58 3.33 0.15
CA THR A 38 5.79 4.78 0.35
C THR A 38 4.45 5.54 0.44
N TYR A 39 3.34 4.96 -0.04
CA TYR A 39 1.99 5.55 0.01
C TYR A 39 0.90 4.44 0.02
N PRO A 40 -0.12 4.47 0.91
CA PRO A 40 -1.10 3.37 1.05
C PRO A 40 -1.89 3.01 -0.23
N PHE A 41 -1.99 3.92 -1.19
CA PHE A 41 -2.80 3.72 -2.40
C PHE A 41 -2.14 2.79 -3.45
N ASP A 42 -0.84 2.52 -3.37
CA ASP A 42 -0.15 1.57 -4.25
C ASP A 42 -0.52 0.10 -3.97
N SER A 43 -1.15 -0.14 -2.83
CA SER A 43 -1.49 -1.48 -2.36
C SER A 43 -2.68 -2.07 -3.12
N TYR A 44 -3.59 -1.21 -3.60
CA TYR A 44 -4.70 -1.64 -4.45
C TYR A 44 -4.22 -2.28 -5.76
N PRO A 45 -3.38 -1.62 -6.58
CA PRO A 45 -2.86 -2.25 -7.77
C PRO A 45 -1.97 -3.46 -7.47
N ALA A 46 -1.19 -3.46 -6.39
CA ALA A 46 -0.38 -4.62 -5.98
C ALA A 46 -1.25 -5.85 -5.64
N ALA A 47 -2.31 -5.66 -4.84
CA ALA A 47 -3.28 -6.72 -4.53
C ALA A 47 -3.98 -7.24 -5.80
N LYS A 48 -4.27 -6.33 -6.75
CA LYS A 48 -4.86 -6.69 -8.04
C LYS A 48 -3.93 -7.56 -8.87
N ILE A 49 -2.62 -7.26 -8.91
CA ILE A 49 -1.61 -8.09 -9.59
C ILE A 49 -1.56 -9.48 -8.96
N ALA A 50 -1.51 -9.58 -7.63
CA ALA A 50 -1.51 -10.87 -6.93
C ALA A 50 -2.74 -11.71 -7.29
N LYS A 51 -3.92 -11.09 -7.33
CA LYS A 51 -5.17 -11.76 -7.72
C LYS A 51 -5.10 -12.33 -9.14
N TYR A 52 -4.59 -11.57 -10.12
CA TYR A 52 -4.44 -12.08 -11.49
C TYR A 52 -3.40 -13.19 -11.58
N ALA A 53 -2.32 -13.10 -10.81
CA ALA A 53 -1.26 -14.10 -10.78
C ALA A 53 -1.65 -15.37 -10.02
N ARG A 54 -2.78 -15.36 -9.29
CA ARG A 54 -3.14 -16.37 -8.28
C ARG A 54 -2.06 -16.52 -7.20
N GLY A 55 -1.31 -15.45 -6.95
CA GLY A 55 -0.26 -15.36 -5.93
C GLY A 55 -0.77 -14.79 -4.62
N LYS A 56 0.11 -14.74 -3.62
CA LYS A 56 -0.15 -14.13 -2.31
C LYS A 56 0.14 -12.64 -2.35
N PHE A 57 -0.65 -11.85 -1.63
CA PHE A 57 -0.42 -10.42 -1.45
C PHE A 57 0.04 -10.14 -0.02
N TYR A 58 1.12 -9.37 0.14
CA TYR A 58 1.63 -8.91 1.42
C TYR A 58 1.75 -7.39 1.39
N PHE A 59 1.28 -6.75 2.44
CA PHE A 59 1.43 -5.31 2.64
C PHE A 59 2.43 -5.08 3.77
N GLU A 60 3.53 -4.40 3.47
CA GLU A 60 4.58 -4.10 4.43
C GLU A 60 4.37 -2.69 5.00
N ILE A 61 4.02 -2.65 6.28
CA ILE A 61 3.88 -1.41 7.04
C ILE A 61 5.26 -1.05 7.58
N HIS A 62 5.79 0.09 7.14
CA HIS A 62 7.12 0.56 7.50
C HIS A 62 7.16 1.26 8.86
N ASP A 63 6.10 2.00 9.21
CA ASP A 63 6.01 2.77 10.45
C ASP A 63 4.67 2.50 11.17
N LEU A 64 4.73 1.74 12.26
CA LEU A 64 3.61 1.57 13.22
C LEU A 64 3.71 2.59 14.37
N TRP A 65 4.07 3.83 14.05
CA TRP A 65 4.10 4.94 14.99
C TRP A 65 2.80 5.76 14.81
N PRO A 66 1.93 5.93 15.82
CA PRO A 66 2.16 5.82 17.27
C PRO A 66 1.53 4.57 17.92
N LEU A 67 1.22 3.50 17.19
CA LEU A 67 0.62 2.30 17.79
C LEU A 67 1.58 1.65 18.80
N THR A 68 2.88 1.64 18.46
CA THR A 68 3.96 1.26 19.39
C THR A 68 4.04 2.17 20.61
N GLN A 69 3.74 3.48 20.49
CA GLN A 69 3.67 4.36 21.67
C GLN A 69 2.44 4.04 22.53
N ILE A 70 1.30 3.75 21.92
CA ILE A 70 0.06 3.45 22.66
C ILE A 70 0.18 2.10 23.40
N GLU A 71 0.78 1.08 22.78
CA GLU A 71 0.97 -0.25 23.38
C GLU A 71 2.12 -0.29 24.41
N ILE A 72 3.25 0.40 24.16
CA ILE A 72 4.40 0.39 25.07
C ILE A 72 4.28 1.43 26.18
N TYR A 73 3.71 2.62 25.91
CA TYR A 73 3.54 3.69 26.92
C TYR A 73 2.11 3.77 27.50
N GLY A 74 1.19 2.88 27.12
CA GLY A 74 -0.12 2.78 27.74
C GLY A 74 -0.94 4.08 27.66
N LEU A 75 -0.89 4.80 26.54
CA LEU A 75 -1.76 5.95 26.26
C LEU A 75 -3.21 5.47 26.00
N ASN A 76 -3.78 4.84 27.01
CA ASN A 76 -5.20 4.61 27.12
C ASN A 76 -5.89 5.96 27.36
N LYS A 77 -6.86 6.25 26.49
CA LYS A 77 -8.02 7.11 26.71
C LYS A 77 -8.11 7.71 28.12
N THR A 78 -7.82 9.00 28.25
CA THR A 78 -8.53 9.82 29.24
C THR A 78 -9.65 10.54 28.48
N ILE A 79 -10.78 9.84 28.33
CA ILE A 79 -12.09 10.44 28.10
C ILE A 79 -12.86 10.25 29.41
N HIS A 80 -12.59 11.11 30.39
CA HIS A 80 -13.33 11.39 31.62
C HIS A 80 -12.72 12.73 32.08
N THR A 81 -13.42 13.86 32.18
CA THR A 81 -14.81 14.18 32.49
C THR A 81 -15.17 15.50 31.83
#